data_AF-A0A3M0YGL2-F1
#
_entry.id   AF-A0A3M0YGL2-F1
#
_cell.length_a   1.000
_cell.length_b   1.000
_cell.length_c   1.000
_cell.angle_alpha   90.00
_cell.angle_beta   90.00
_cell.angle_gamma   90.00
#
_symmetry.space_group_name_H-M   'P 1'
#
loop_
_entity.id
_entity.type
_entity.pdbx_description
1 polymer ?
#
loop_
_entity_poly.entity_id
_entity_poly.type
_entity_poly.pdbx_seq_one_letter_code
_entity_poly.pdbx_strand_id
1 'polypeptide(L)'
;MNLARYVPTFGQALKRRYGERVHKLALNAGFTCPNRDGTKGRGGCTFCNNASFTPHRRPPPIASQIAAGRAVIARRTGARRFIAYFQAYTNTYADTEYLDRLYREALGEPDVIGISVETRPDCVPGKVLD
;
A
#
# COMPACT_ATOMS: atom_id res chain seq x y z
N MET A 1 -4.72 -18.32 21.41
CA MET A 1 -5.20 -19.27 20.38
C MET A 1 -4.49 -18.93 19.06
N ASN A 2 -3.73 -19.84 18.44
CA ASN A 2 -3.00 -19.55 17.20
C ASN A 2 -3.89 -19.86 15.99
N LEU A 3 -4.54 -18.82 15.45
CA LEU A 3 -5.46 -18.90 14.30
C LEU A 3 -4.84 -19.59 13.08
N ALA A 4 -3.53 -19.45 12.90
CA ALA A 4 -2.78 -20.02 11.79
C ALA A 4 -2.68 -21.56 11.83
N ARG A 5 -3.12 -22.20 12.91
CA ARG A 5 -3.27 -23.67 13.01
C ARG A 5 -4.59 -24.17 12.39
N TYR A 6 -5.59 -23.31 12.25
CA TYR A 6 -6.94 -23.69 11.82
C TYR A 6 -7.30 -23.18 10.43
N VAL A 7 -6.74 -22.03 10.03
CA VAL A 7 -6.99 -21.45 8.71
C VAL A 7 -5.68 -21.08 8.01
N PRO A 8 -5.54 -21.35 6.70
CA PRO A 8 -4.39 -20.90 5.92
C PRO A 8 -4.43 -19.38 5.79
N THR A 9 -3.61 -18.70 6.58
CA THR A 9 -3.46 -17.24 6.48
C THR A 9 -2.78 -16.85 5.17
N PHE A 10 -3.07 -15.64 4.67
CA PHE A 10 -2.43 -15.12 3.47
C PHE A 10 -0.89 -15.14 3.58
N GLY A 11 -0.33 -14.78 4.73
CA GLY A 11 1.10 -14.84 4.98
C GLY A 11 1.68 -16.27 4.88
N GLN A 12 0.97 -17.29 5.36
CA GLN A 12 1.37 -18.70 5.19
C GLN A 12 1.27 -19.13 3.73
N ALA A 13 0.21 -18.72 3.02
CA ALA A 13 0.05 -19.02 1.61
C ALA A 13 1.20 -18.43 0.78
N LEU A 14 1.56 -17.16 1.03
CA LEU A 14 2.71 -16.51 0.41
C LEU A 14 4.03 -17.20 0.77
N LYS A 15 4.24 -17.57 2.04
CA LYS A 15 5.44 -18.29 2.46
C LYS A 15 5.57 -19.64 1.75
N ARG A 16 4.48 -20.39 1.58
CA ARG A 16 4.49 -21.65 0.82
C ARG A 16 4.78 -21.41 -0.66
N ARG A 17 4.20 -20.38 -1.27
CA ARG A 17 4.38 -20.07 -2.70
C ARG A 17 5.79 -19.58 -3.04
N TYR A 18 6.41 -18.78 -2.18
CA TYR A 18 7.67 -18.11 -2.46
C TYR A 18 8.86 -18.65 -1.67
N GLY A 19 8.66 -19.63 -0.79
CA GLY A 19 9.71 -20.22 0.06
C GLY A 19 10.18 -19.32 1.21
N GLU A 20 9.77 -18.06 1.24
CA GLU A 20 10.19 -17.06 2.24
C GLU A 20 9.02 -16.15 2.67
N ARG A 21 9.20 -15.43 3.78
CA ARG A 21 8.19 -14.47 4.24
C ARG A 21 8.13 -13.27 3.31
N VAL A 22 6.92 -12.91 2.91
CA VAL A 22 6.64 -11.70 2.15
C VAL A 22 6.20 -10.59 3.11
N HIS A 23 6.76 -9.39 2.94
CA HIS A 23 6.45 -8.24 3.79
C HIS A 23 5.81 -7.10 2.99
N LYS A 24 4.88 -6.38 3.61
CA LYS A 24 4.32 -5.16 3.02
C LYS A 24 5.27 -3.99 3.23
N LEU A 25 5.49 -3.18 2.19
CA LEU A 25 6.18 -1.90 2.27
C LEU A 25 5.13 -0.81 2.15
N ALA A 26 4.89 -0.06 3.23
CA ALA A 26 3.92 1.03 3.23
C ALA A 26 4.41 2.17 2.33
N LEU A 27 3.54 2.62 1.42
CA LEU A 27 3.78 3.67 0.45
C LEU A 27 2.74 4.78 0.62
N ASN A 28 3.20 6.02 0.46
CA ASN A 28 2.36 7.19 0.32
C ASN A 28 2.56 7.77 -1.09
N ALA A 29 1.52 7.69 -1.92
CA ALA A 29 1.51 8.25 -3.27
C ALA A 29 1.01 9.71 -3.33
N GLY A 30 0.79 10.36 -2.19
CA GLY A 30 0.37 11.76 -2.12
C GLY A 30 -1.12 12.00 -2.37
N PHE A 31 -1.94 10.95 -2.35
CA PHE A 31 -3.39 11.08 -2.55
C PHE A 31 -4.09 11.80 -1.40
N THR A 32 -5.30 12.28 -1.69
CA THR A 32 -6.26 12.77 -0.69
C THR A 32 -7.43 11.79 -0.56
N CYS A 33 -8.54 12.19 0.05
CA CYS A 33 -9.80 11.47 0.00
C CYS A 33 -11.00 12.43 -0.01
N PRO A 34 -12.19 11.96 -0.44
CA PRO A 34 -13.41 12.78 -0.49
C PRO A 34 -13.84 13.44 0.82
N ASN A 35 -13.47 12.85 1.97
CA ASN A 35 -13.77 13.44 3.27
C ASN A 35 -12.82 14.60 3.62
N ARG A 36 -11.64 14.66 2.99
CA ARG A 36 -10.61 15.69 3.22
C ARG A 36 -10.66 16.81 2.20
N ASP A 37 -10.98 16.51 0.94
CA ASP A 37 -11.02 17.51 -0.13
C ASP A 37 -12.30 18.36 -0.15
N GLY A 38 -13.34 17.97 0.61
CA GLY A 38 -14.59 18.71 0.69
C GLY A 38 -15.76 18.06 -0.04
N THR A 39 -15.53 17.05 -0.89
CA THR A 39 -16.57 16.51 -1.80
C THR A 39 -17.61 15.64 -1.09
N LYS A 40 -17.23 14.92 -0.04
CA LYS A 40 -18.16 14.10 0.79
C LYS A 40 -18.10 14.41 2.29
N GLY A 41 -17.10 15.17 2.72
CA GLY A 41 -16.94 15.57 4.12
C GLY A 41 -15.97 16.74 4.24
N ARG A 42 -15.74 17.22 5.46
CA ARG A 42 -14.82 18.34 5.74
C ARG A 42 -13.81 17.93 6.80
N GLY A 43 -12.53 18.24 6.57
CA GLY A 43 -11.46 18.00 7.55
C GLY A 43 -10.95 16.55 7.65
N GLY A 44 -11.60 15.57 7.00
CA GLY A 44 -11.30 14.14 7.12
C GLY A 44 -12.12 13.43 8.21
N CYS A 45 -11.87 12.14 8.42
CA CYS A 45 -12.53 11.39 9.50
C CYS A 45 -12.04 11.89 10.86
N THR A 46 -12.90 11.86 11.89
CA THR A 46 -12.57 12.33 13.26
C THR A 46 -11.34 11.63 13.86
N PHE A 47 -11.10 10.38 13.48
CA PHE A 47 -9.95 9.58 13.91
C PHE A 47 -8.77 9.62 12.92
N CYS A 48 -8.88 10.34 11.80
CA CYS A 48 -7.87 10.32 10.74
C CYS A 48 -6.61 11.07 11.18
N ASN A 49 -5.55 10.31 11.48
CA ASN A 49 -4.24 10.85 11.82
C ASN A 49 -3.13 10.25 10.94
N ASN A 50 -3.28 10.33 9.62
CA ASN A 50 -2.23 9.86 8.70
C ASN A 50 -0.93 10.64 8.84
N ALA A 51 -0.95 11.88 9.34
CA ALA A 51 0.25 12.66 9.62
C ALA A 51 1.21 11.97 10.61
N SER A 52 0.67 11.23 11.60
CA SER A 52 1.51 10.46 12.53
C SER A 52 2.15 9.20 11.91
N PHE A 53 1.63 8.72 10.79
CA PHE A 53 2.13 7.52 10.08
C PHE A 53 2.89 7.87 8.81
N THR A 54 2.83 9.14 8.37
CA THR A 54 3.42 9.63 7.13
C THR A 54 4.42 10.73 7.44
N PRO A 55 5.72 10.41 7.62
CA PRO A 55 6.72 11.38 8.07
C PRO A 55 6.94 12.53 7.08
N HIS A 56 6.57 12.36 5.81
CA HIS A 56 6.80 13.35 4.75
C HIS A 56 5.48 13.93 4.24
N ARG A 57 5.28 15.25 4.39
CA ARG A 57 4.16 15.99 3.78
C ARG A 57 4.20 15.97 2.25
N ARG A 58 5.40 15.88 1.67
CA ARG A 58 5.63 15.57 0.25
C ARG A 58 6.37 14.24 0.19
N PRO A 59 5.69 13.14 -0.14
CA PRO A 59 6.35 11.85 -0.18
C PRO A 59 7.42 11.84 -1.29
N PRO A 60 8.57 11.16 -1.07
CA PRO A 60 9.54 10.94 -2.14
C PRO A 60 8.95 9.99 -3.21
N PRO A 61 9.61 9.84 -4.37
CA PRO A 61 9.19 8.91 -5.42
C PRO A 61 8.95 7.48 -4.90
N ILE A 62 8.07 6.72 -5.55
CA ILE A 62 7.68 5.38 -5.10
C ILE A 62 8.89 4.44 -5.02
N ALA A 63 9.74 4.44 -6.05
CA ALA A 63 11.00 3.70 -6.06
C ALA A 63 11.87 3.98 -4.82
N SER A 64 12.01 5.26 -4.43
CA SER A 64 12.80 5.65 -3.26
C SER A 64 12.17 5.17 -1.94
N GLN A 65 10.84 5.22 -1.82
CA GLN A 65 10.12 4.68 -0.66
C GLN A 65 10.30 3.16 -0.55
N ILE A 66 10.22 2.45 -1.68
CA ILE A 66 10.45 1.00 -1.75
C ILE A 66 11.89 0.67 -1.34
N ALA A 67 12.88 1.38 -1.89
CA ALA A 67 14.30 1.20 -1.56
C ALA A 67 14.59 1.43 -0.06
N ALA A 68 14.03 2.48 0.54
CA ALA A 68 14.18 2.74 1.97
C ALA A 68 13.47 1.68 2.82
N GLY A 69 12.23 1.33 2.48
CA GLY A 69 11.42 0.35 3.19
C GLY A 69 12.04 -1.05 3.16
N ARG A 70 12.50 -1.51 1.99
CA ARG A 70 13.14 -2.81 1.83
C ARG A 70 14.42 -2.90 2.66
N ALA A 71 15.25 -1.85 2.69
CA ALA A 71 16.49 -1.85 3.45
C ALA A 71 16.23 -2.05 4.95
N VAL A 72 15.23 -1.36 5.49
CA VAL A 72 14.84 -1.47 6.90
C VAL A 72 14.26 -2.86 7.21
N ILE A 73 13.34 -3.35 6.38
CA ILE A 73 12.67 -4.64 6.63
C ILE A 73 13.61 -5.81 6.41
N ALA A 74 14.43 -5.80 5.36
CA ALA A 74 15.43 -6.82 5.10
C ALA A 74 16.42 -6.92 6.28
N ARG A 75 16.92 -5.78 6.78
CA ARG A 75 17.80 -5.77 7.96
C ARG A 75 17.15 -6.35 9.22
N ARG A 76 15.85 -6.10 9.43
CA ARG A 76 15.13 -6.56 10.63
C ARG A 76 14.64 -7.99 10.56
N THR A 77 14.36 -8.51 9.37
CA THR A 77 13.59 -9.76 9.19
C THR A 77 14.21 -10.75 8.22
N GLY A 78 15.21 -10.35 7.44
CA GLY A 78 15.79 -11.15 6.35
C GLY A 78 14.88 -11.29 5.12
N ALA A 79 13.75 -10.59 5.06
CA ALA A 79 12.82 -10.70 3.93
C ALA A 79 13.43 -10.15 2.64
N ARG A 80 13.20 -10.85 1.53
CA ARG A 80 13.63 -10.43 0.18
C ARG A 80 12.48 -10.37 -0.82
N ARG A 81 11.22 -10.48 -0.37
CA ARG A 81 10.04 -10.36 -1.23
C ARG A 81 9.03 -9.43 -0.58
N PHE A 82 8.46 -8.55 -1.41
CA PHE A 82 7.67 -7.44 -0.91
C PHE A 82 6.34 -7.28 -1.64
N ILE A 83 5.35 -6.74 -0.93
CA ILE A 83 4.12 -6.22 -1.51
C ILE A 83 4.15 -4.69 -1.35
N ALA A 84 4.06 -3.96 -2.45
CA ALA A 84 3.91 -2.52 -2.44
C ALA A 84 2.52 -2.16 -1.89
N TYR A 85 2.47 -1.50 -0.74
CA TYR A 85 1.24 -1.29 0.02
C TYR A 85 0.88 0.19 0.05
N PHE A 86 0.01 0.59 -0.87
CA PHE A 86 -0.55 1.93 -0.97
C PHE A 86 -1.54 2.14 0.17
N GLN A 87 -1.07 2.73 1.26
CA GLN A 87 -1.72 2.71 2.58
C GLN A 87 -2.36 4.07 2.93
N ALA A 88 -1.72 5.18 2.59
CA ALA A 88 -2.20 6.49 2.99
C ALA A 88 -3.42 6.91 2.13
N TYR A 89 -4.51 7.32 2.81
CA TYR A 89 -5.71 7.93 2.20
C TYR A 89 -6.50 7.00 1.26
N THR A 90 -6.95 7.49 0.10
CA THR A 90 -7.81 6.76 -0.83
C THR A 90 -7.08 6.57 -2.15
N ASN A 91 -6.39 5.44 -2.28
CA ASN A 91 -5.39 5.21 -3.34
C ASN A 91 -5.99 4.86 -4.70
N THR A 92 -7.31 4.94 -4.84
CA THR A 92 -8.04 4.86 -6.12
C THR A 92 -8.73 6.17 -6.49
N TYR A 93 -8.52 7.23 -5.70
CA TYR A 93 -9.16 8.52 -5.90
C TYR A 93 -8.29 9.44 -6.75
N ALA A 94 -8.07 9.03 -8.01
CA ALA A 94 -7.37 9.77 -9.03
C ALA A 94 -7.78 9.28 -10.43
N ASP A 95 -7.19 9.89 -11.46
CA ASP A 95 -7.32 9.42 -12.84
C ASP A 95 -6.73 8.01 -13.02
N THR A 96 -7.41 7.16 -13.81
CA THR A 96 -7.04 5.75 -13.98
C THR A 96 -5.70 5.55 -14.68
N GLU A 97 -5.33 6.41 -15.63
CA GLU A 97 -4.01 6.33 -16.28
C GLU A 97 -2.89 6.71 -15.31
N TYR A 98 -3.18 7.63 -14.38
CA TYR A 98 -2.25 7.96 -13.32
C TYR A 98 -2.08 6.81 -12.31
N LEU A 99 -3.19 6.16 -11.92
CA LEU A 99 -3.17 4.99 -11.04
C LEU A 99 -2.37 3.83 -11.67
N ASP A 100 -2.66 3.49 -12.93
CA ASP A 100 -1.97 2.41 -13.64
C ASP A 100 -0.46 2.66 -13.72
N ARG A 101 -0.03 3.88 -14.08
CA ARG A 101 1.39 4.25 -14.09
C ARG A 101 2.05 4.06 -12.73
N LEU A 102 1.43 4.55 -11.65
CA LEU A 102 1.98 4.42 -10.30
C LEU A 102 2.07 2.96 -9.84
N TYR A 103 1.04 2.16 -10.12
CA TYR A 103 1.02 0.75 -9.74
C TYR A 103 2.05 -0.05 -10.53
N ARG A 104 2.21 0.25 -11.83
CA ARG A 104 3.27 -0.34 -12.66
C ARG A 104 4.66 0.08 -12.25
N GLU A 105 4.87 1.33 -11.84
CA GLU A 105 6.15 1.78 -11.26
C GLU A 105 6.50 0.91 -10.04
N ALA A 106 5.56 0.73 -9.11
CA ALA A 106 5.77 -0.09 -7.93
C ALA A 106 6.00 -1.58 -8.27
N LEU A 107 5.26 -2.13 -9.23
CA LEU A 107 5.41 -3.52 -9.69
C LEU A 107 6.69 -3.76 -10.50
N GLY A 108 7.25 -2.70 -11.10
CA GLY A 108 8.52 -2.76 -11.84
C GLY A 108 9.75 -2.86 -10.93
N GLU A 109 9.60 -2.56 -9.64
CA GLU A 109 10.70 -2.64 -8.68
C GLU A 109 11.13 -4.10 -8.42
N PRO A 110 12.44 -4.39 -8.40
CA PRO A 110 12.94 -5.72 -8.09
C PRO A 110 12.41 -6.20 -6.74
N ASP A 111 12.00 -7.47 -6.70
CA ASP A 111 11.48 -8.16 -5.53
C ASP A 111 10.10 -7.72 -5.01
N VAL A 112 9.45 -6.75 -5.67
CA VAL A 112 8.03 -6.48 -5.47
C VAL A 112 7.22 -7.51 -6.26
N ILE A 113 6.43 -8.32 -5.56
CA ILE A 113 5.69 -9.44 -6.15
C ILE A 113 4.18 -9.19 -6.24
N GLY A 114 3.75 -7.98 -5.90
CA GLY A 114 2.35 -7.60 -5.92
C GLY A 114 2.10 -6.26 -5.24
N ILE A 115 0.86 -5.80 -5.36
CA ILE A 115 0.38 -4.57 -4.74
C ILE A 115 -0.76 -4.86 -3.76
N SER A 116 -0.93 -3.96 -2.78
CA SER A 116 -2.05 -3.92 -1.87
C SER A 116 -2.53 -2.47 -1.83
N VAL A 117 -3.78 -2.22 -2.21
CA VAL A 117 -4.32 -0.87 -2.34
C VAL A 117 -5.38 -0.63 -1.27
N GLU A 118 -5.15 0.35 -0.40
CA GLU A 118 -6.19 0.83 0.54
C GLU A 118 -7.01 1.93 -0.09
N THR A 119 -8.33 1.76 -0.02
CA THR A 119 -9.27 2.72 -0.56
C THR A 119 -10.60 2.70 0.16
N ARG A 120 -11.44 3.70 -0.12
CA ARG A 120 -12.82 3.79 0.35
C ARG A 120 -13.71 2.96 -0.59
N PRO A 121 -14.74 2.28 -0.06
CA PRO A 121 -15.62 1.42 -0.85
C PRO A 121 -16.46 2.18 -1.89
N ASP A 122 -16.61 3.50 -1.75
CA ASP A 122 -17.29 4.38 -2.69
C ASP A 122 -16.34 5.08 -3.69
N CYS A 123 -15.08 4.65 -3.75
CA CYS A 123 -14.06 5.16 -4.67
C CYS A 123 -13.50 4.07 -5.60
N VAL A 124 -14.30 3.05 -5.91
CA VAL A 124 -13.93 1.93 -6.80
C VAL A 124 -14.89 1.81 -7.99
N PRO A 125 -14.96 2.83 -8.88
CA PRO A 125 -15.77 2.72 -10.08
C PRO A 125 -15.23 1.62 -10.99
N GLY A 126 -16.08 1.07 -11.88
CA GLY A 126 -15.72 -0.06 -12.76
C GLY A 126 -14.38 0.11 -13.47
N LYS A 127 -14.12 1.30 -14.03
CA LYS A 127 -12.84 1.65 -14.69
C LYS A 127 -11.57 1.52 -13.83
N VAL A 128 -11.69 1.49 -12.50
CA VAL A 128 -10.54 1.27 -11.60
C VAL A 128 -10.33 -0.22 -11.30
N LEU A 129 -11.39 -1.03 -11.46
CA LEU A 129 -11.37 -2.46 -11.23
C LEU A 129 -10.99 -3.25 -12.50
N ASP A 130 -11.30 -2.69 -13.67
CA ASP A 130 -10.91 -3.19 -14.99
C ASP A 130 -9.43 -2.91 -15.31
#